data_AF-A0A482VM94-F1
#
_entry.id   AF-A0A482VM94-F1
#
_cell.length_a   1.000
_cell.length_b   1.000
_cell.length_c   1.000
_cell.angle_alpha   90.00
_cell.angle_beta   90.00
_cell.angle_gamma   90.00
#
_symmetry.space_group_name_H-M   'P 1'
#
loop_
_entity.id
_entity.type
_entity.pdbx_description
1 polymer ?
#
loop_
_entity_poly.entity_id
_entity_poly.type
_entity_poly.pdbx_seq_one_letter_code
_entity_poly.pdbx_strand_id
1 'polypeptide(L)'
;MYASKLSRRIGIFFCSFLTTTAIICGFVFFRNLNKAFLSKYSLLAVGSSIGFCSYLVVFTSQTQYLQLMNNMFSIFWPLQNLSRENFNHITQITQLVKYFAYITVFMSFVSSTAGLPWFGDEYDIMLPVKMYTDILGTWATPFLVIYYVSVYHIGFTIICNSFVLIHVSLHFKFQYFLLSKHLEQLQNEPELLNVTTRN
;
A
#
# COMPACT_ATOMS: atom_id res chain seq x y z
N MET A 1 -6.57 14.80 -0.61
CA MET A 1 -7.52 14.17 0.33
C MET A 1 -7.05 14.50 1.75
N TYR A 2 -7.65 15.51 2.40
CA TYR A 2 -7.30 15.85 3.78
C TYR A 2 -7.77 14.70 4.68
N ALA A 3 -6.83 13.93 5.25
CA ALA A 3 -7.18 13.00 6.31
C ALA A 3 -7.82 13.82 7.44
N SER A 4 -9.11 13.57 7.71
CA SER A 4 -9.79 14.24 8.81
C SER A 4 -9.01 13.97 10.10
N LYS A 5 -8.98 14.94 11.04
CA LYS A 5 -8.32 14.75 12.35
C LYS A 5 -8.73 13.44 13.03
N LEU A 6 -9.95 12.98 12.74
CA LEU A 6 -10.51 11.70 13.18
C LEU A 6 -9.78 10.48 12.57
N SER A 7 -9.59 10.43 11.25
CA SER A 7 -8.88 9.33 10.58
C SER A 7 -7.45 9.18 11.13
N ARG A 8 -6.75 10.29 11.39
CA ARG A 8 -5.41 10.25 12.00
C ARG A 8 -5.44 9.67 13.41
N ARG A 9 -6.43 10.03 14.24
CA ARG A 9 -6.57 9.49 15.60
C ARG A 9 -6.89 7.99 15.59
N ILE A 10 -7.76 7.55 14.69
CA ILE A 10 -8.07 6.13 14.49
C ILE A 10 -6.82 5.35 14.08
N GLY A 11 -6.03 5.88 13.13
CA GLY A 11 -4.77 5.27 12.71
C GLY A 11 -3.74 5.16 13.85
N ILE A 12 -3.62 6.18 14.71
CA ILE A 12 -2.76 6.14 15.90
C ILE A 12 -3.24 5.07 16.88
N PHE A 13 -4.55 5.01 17.13
CA PHE A 13 -5.14 4.00 18.03
C PHE A 13 -4.80 2.58 17.56
N PHE A 14 -5.12 2.23 16.30
CA PHE A 14 -4.82 0.90 15.77
C PHE A 14 -3.32 0.58 15.75
N CYS A 15 -2.49 1.57 15.40
CA CYS A 15 -1.04 1.40 15.45
C CYS A 15 -0.55 1.11 16.87
N SER A 16 -0.98 1.91 17.85
CA SER A 16 -0.58 1.74 19.25
C SER A 16 -1.05 0.39 19.81
N PHE A 17 -2.29 -0.01 19.51
CA PHE A 17 -2.87 -1.28 19.94
C PHE A 17 -2.06 -2.46 19.40
N LEU A 18 -1.71 -2.45 18.11
CA LEU A 18 -0.93 -3.53 17.50
C LEU A 18 0.51 -3.54 18.00
N THR A 19 1.15 -2.39 18.24
CA THR A 19 2.49 -2.34 18.86
C THR A 19 2.47 -2.96 20.25
N THR A 20 1.52 -2.58 21.09
CA THR A 20 1.38 -3.14 22.43
C THR A 20 1.16 -4.65 22.38
N THR A 21 0.30 -5.10 21.47
CA THR A 21 0.04 -6.53 21.25
C THR A 21 1.31 -7.26 20.81
N ALA A 22 2.08 -6.71 19.87
CA ALA A 22 3.34 -7.29 19.40
C ALA A 22 4.41 -7.37 20.50
N ILE A 23 4.51 -6.36 21.36
CA ILE A 23 5.43 -6.37 22.51
C ILE A 23 5.04 -7.47 23.50
N ILE A 24 3.75 -7.60 23.83
CA ILE A 24 3.28 -8.63 24.74
C ILE A 24 3.52 -10.03 24.15
N CYS A 25 3.18 -10.23 22.87
CA CYS A 25 3.46 -11.49 22.18
C CYS A 25 4.96 -11.79 22.14
N GLY A 26 5.82 -10.79 21.90
CA GLY A 26 7.27 -10.92 21.92
C GLY A 26 7.82 -11.31 23.30
N PHE A 27 7.26 -10.76 24.37
CA PHE A 27 7.61 -11.14 25.74
C PHE A 27 7.24 -12.59 26.07
N VAL A 28 6.01 -13.01 25.70
CA VAL A 28 5.55 -14.40 25.88
C VAL A 28 6.40 -15.37 25.05
N PHE A 29 6.76 -14.97 23.83
CA PHE A 29 7.63 -15.72 22.94
C PHE A 29 9.03 -15.93 23.52
N PHE A 30 9.63 -14.89 24.11
CA PHE A 30 10.95 -14.98 24.73
C PHE A 30 10.96 -15.87 25.97
N ARG A 31 9.86 -15.90 26.74
CA ARG A 31 9.73 -16.74 27.94
C ARG A 31 9.56 -18.23 27.60
N ASN A 32 8.92 -18.55 26.48
CA ASN A 32 8.59 -19.92 26.05
C ASN A 32 9.37 -20.34 24.79
N LEU A 33 10.68 -20.10 24.78
CA LEU A 33 11.62 -20.43 23.69
C LEU A 33 11.64 -21.94 23.35
N ASN A 34 10.64 -22.39 22.59
CA ASN A 34 10.57 -23.74 22.05
C ASN A 34 10.80 -23.68 20.53
N LYS A 35 11.73 -24.49 20.01
CA LYS A 35 12.09 -24.51 18.58
C LYS A 35 10.89 -24.84 17.68
N ALA A 36 9.98 -25.70 18.14
CA ALA A 36 8.75 -26.04 17.41
C ALA A 36 7.77 -24.85 17.32
N PHE A 37 7.79 -23.98 18.34
CA PHE A 37 6.99 -22.77 18.37
C PHE A 37 7.55 -21.71 17.41
N LEU A 38 8.88 -21.57 17.38
CA LEU A 38 9.60 -20.65 16.49
C LEU A 38 9.27 -20.92 15.01
N SER A 39 9.30 -22.18 14.58
CA SER A 39 9.06 -22.55 13.18
C SER A 39 7.62 -22.32 12.72
N LYS A 40 6.64 -22.43 13.62
CA LYS A 40 5.21 -22.28 13.26
C LYS A 40 4.81 -20.82 13.07
N TYR A 41 5.34 -19.92 13.90
CA TYR A 41 4.93 -18.51 13.90
C TYR A 41 5.91 -17.56 13.20
N SER A 42 7.09 -18.03 12.76
CA SER A 42 8.12 -17.19 12.14
C SER A 42 7.64 -16.47 10.87
N LEU A 43 6.95 -17.17 9.97
CA LEU A 43 6.46 -16.58 8.72
C LEU A 43 5.43 -15.47 8.98
N LEU A 44 4.50 -15.72 9.91
CA LEU A 44 3.51 -14.73 10.31
C LEU A 44 4.16 -13.51 10.99
N ALA A 45 5.16 -13.73 11.84
CA ALA A 45 5.89 -12.67 12.52
C ALA A 45 6.69 -11.80 11.54
N VAL A 46 7.37 -12.41 10.57
CA VAL A 46 8.10 -11.67 9.51
C VAL A 46 7.13 -10.88 8.64
N GLY A 47 6.05 -11.51 8.16
CA GLY A 47 5.03 -10.83 7.35
C GLY A 47 4.38 -9.65 8.08
N SER A 48 4.04 -9.84 9.36
CA SER A 48 3.47 -8.80 10.21
C SER A 48 4.46 -7.65 10.45
N SER A 49 5.74 -7.96 10.65
CA SER A 49 6.80 -6.96 10.83
C SER A 49 6.98 -6.10 9.58
N ILE A 50 7.06 -6.74 8.40
CA ILE A 50 7.16 -6.02 7.11
C ILE A 50 5.96 -5.11 6.90
N GLY A 51 4.74 -5.62 7.15
CA GLY A 51 3.52 -4.83 7.04
C GLY A 51 3.51 -3.64 8.00
N PHE A 52 3.92 -3.87 9.25
CA PHE A 52 3.96 -2.85 10.28
C PHE A 52 4.99 -1.75 9.98
N CYS A 53 6.21 -2.12 9.56
CA CYS A 53 7.22 -1.17 9.13
C CYS A 53 6.75 -0.32 7.93
N SER A 54 6.12 -0.97 6.94
CA SER A 54 5.57 -0.28 5.77
C SER A 54 4.50 0.74 6.17
N TYR A 55 3.61 0.37 7.08
CA TYR A 55 2.58 1.24 7.61
C TYR A 55 3.15 2.44 8.39
N LEU A 56 4.20 2.23 9.21
CA LEU A 56 4.86 3.31 9.94
C LEU A 56 5.51 4.33 9.00
N VAL A 57 6.21 3.86 7.96
CA VAL A 57 6.82 4.75 6.96
C VAL A 57 5.75 5.57 6.27
N VAL A 58 4.66 4.93 5.82
CA VAL A 58 3.51 5.63 5.25
C VAL A 58 2.98 6.68 6.22
N PHE A 59 2.70 6.31 7.46
CA PHE A 59 2.03 7.17 8.44
C PHE A 59 2.88 8.41 8.77
N THR A 60 4.19 8.22 8.89
CA THR A 60 5.15 9.29 9.21
C THR A 60 5.44 10.20 8.01
N SER A 61 5.58 9.62 6.82
CA SER A 61 5.94 10.36 5.60
C SER A 61 4.74 10.87 4.80
N GLN A 62 3.50 10.57 5.19
CA GLN A 62 2.29 10.92 4.42
C GLN A 62 2.20 12.40 4.05
N THR A 63 2.50 13.29 4.99
CA THR A 63 2.40 14.75 4.78
C THR A 63 3.45 15.25 3.81
N GLN A 64 4.70 14.80 3.99
CA GLN A 64 5.81 15.12 3.09
C GLN A 64 5.54 14.60 1.68
N TYR A 65 5.03 13.36 1.58
CA TYR A 65 4.66 12.76 0.32
C TYR A 65 3.56 13.56 -0.40
N LEU A 66 2.49 13.95 0.30
CA LEU A 66 1.42 14.75 -0.29
C LEU A 66 1.90 16.13 -0.75
N GLN A 67 2.77 16.78 0.02
CA GLN A 67 3.38 18.05 -0.36
C GLN A 67 4.24 17.88 -1.62
N LEU A 68 5.10 16.86 -1.65
CA LEU A 68 5.92 16.55 -2.81
C LEU A 68 5.06 16.28 -4.04
N MET A 69 4.03 15.46 -3.92
CA MET A 69 3.14 15.13 -5.04
C MET A 69 2.41 16.36 -5.57
N ASN A 70 1.89 17.23 -4.70
CA ASN A 70 1.24 18.46 -5.15
C ASN A 70 2.20 19.39 -5.89
N ASN A 71 3.45 19.49 -5.43
CA ASN A 71 4.48 20.31 -6.09
C ASN A 71 4.91 19.71 -7.43
N MET A 72 5.00 18.38 -7.53
CA MET A 72 5.37 17.71 -8.78
C MET A 72 4.26 17.80 -9.83
N PHE A 73 3.00 17.63 -9.42
CA PHE A 73 1.86 17.69 -10.34
C PHE A 73 1.64 19.08 -10.95
N SER A 74 2.05 20.16 -10.29
CA SER A 74 1.95 21.52 -10.87
C SER A 74 3.00 21.78 -11.95
N ILE A 75 4.10 21.01 -11.98
CA ILE A 75 5.21 21.18 -12.93
C ILE A 75 5.05 20.26 -14.14
N PHE A 76 4.29 19.16 -14.01
CA PHE A 76 4.15 18.16 -15.06
C PHE A 76 3.42 18.68 -16.30
N TRP A 77 3.93 18.28 -17.47
CA TRP A 77 3.33 18.63 -18.75
C TRP A 77 1.94 18.00 -18.86
N PRO A 78 0.94 18.78 -19.32
CA PRO A 78 -0.38 18.24 -19.59
C PRO A 78 -0.30 17.22 -20.74
N LEU A 79 -0.95 16.07 -20.55
CA LEU A 79 -1.07 14.99 -21.53
C LEU A 79 -1.83 15.40 -22.81
N GLN A 80 -2.40 16.61 -22.85
CA GLN A 80 -3.19 17.14 -23.96
C GLN A 80 -2.34 17.49 -25.20
N ASN A 81 -1.02 17.61 -25.04
CA ASN A 81 -0.09 17.88 -26.15
C ASN A 81 0.27 16.62 -26.96
N LEU A 82 -0.27 15.44 -26.60
CA LEU A 82 -0.05 14.19 -27.31
C LEU A 82 -1.00 14.02 -28.49
N SER A 83 -0.53 13.28 -29.50
CA SER A 83 -1.41 12.76 -30.56
C SER A 83 -2.52 11.91 -29.95
N ARG A 84 -3.70 11.94 -30.60
CA ARG A 84 -4.93 11.29 -30.11
C ARG A 84 -4.76 9.78 -29.91
N GLU A 85 -3.91 9.16 -30.72
CA GLU A 85 -3.56 7.73 -30.63
C GLU A 85 -2.77 7.41 -29.35
N ASN A 86 -1.72 8.19 -29.05
CA ASN A 86 -0.92 7.99 -27.84
C ASN A 86 -1.73 8.31 -26.57
N PHE A 87 -2.61 9.32 -26.62
CA PHE A 87 -3.52 9.62 -25.53
C PHE A 87 -4.47 8.46 -25.22
N ASN A 88 -5.06 7.84 -26.26
CA ASN A 88 -5.93 6.68 -26.11
C ASN A 88 -5.18 5.48 -25.52
N HIS A 89 -3.95 5.22 -25.98
CA HIS A 89 -3.11 4.14 -25.44
C HIS A 89 -2.78 4.34 -23.96
N ILE A 90 -2.38 5.55 -23.55
CA ILE A 90 -2.13 5.90 -22.14
C ILE A 90 -3.39 5.72 -21.28
N THR A 91 -4.54 6.11 -21.83
CA THR A 91 -5.84 5.98 -21.13
C THR A 91 -6.21 4.52 -20.92
N GLN A 92 -6.01 3.66 -21.91
CA GLN A 92 -6.25 2.22 -21.80
C GLN A 92 -5.36 1.57 -20.72
N ILE A 93 -4.06 1.88 -20.72
CA ILE A 93 -3.13 1.40 -19.67
C ILE A 93 -3.60 1.85 -18.29
N THR A 94 -3.98 3.12 -18.16
CA THR A 94 -4.46 3.67 -16.88
C THR A 94 -5.75 2.98 -16.42
N GLN A 95 -6.68 2.67 -17.31
CA GLN A 95 -7.89 1.91 -16.99
C GLN A 95 -7.56 0.48 -16.54
N LEU A 96 -6.65 -0.20 -17.24
CA LEU A 96 -6.21 -1.55 -16.87
C LEU A 96 -5.61 -1.58 -15.46
N VAL A 97 -4.75 -0.60 -15.13
CA VAL A 97 -4.16 -0.47 -13.78
C VAL A 97 -5.23 -0.24 -12.72
N LYS A 98 -6.27 0.57 -13.03
CA LYS A 98 -7.41 0.76 -12.11
C LYS A 98 -8.19 -0.54 -11.87
N TYR A 99 -8.52 -1.28 -12.93
CA TYR A 99 -9.22 -2.56 -12.79
C TYR A 99 -8.39 -3.58 -12.03
N PHE A 100 -7.09 -3.68 -12.34
CA PHE A 100 -6.16 -4.52 -11.61
C PHE A 100 -6.14 -4.16 -10.13
N ALA A 101 -6.13 -2.87 -9.80
CA ALA A 101 -6.16 -2.41 -8.42
C ALA A 101 -7.42 -2.85 -7.67
N TYR A 102 -8.60 -2.70 -8.27
CA TYR A 102 -9.85 -3.16 -7.67
C TYR A 102 -9.86 -4.68 -7.46
N ILE A 103 -9.38 -5.45 -8.45
CA ILE A 103 -9.29 -6.91 -8.35
C ILE A 103 -8.33 -7.31 -7.23
N THR A 104 -7.15 -6.70 -7.13
CA THR A 104 -6.19 -7.00 -6.05
C THR A 104 -6.78 -6.70 -4.69
N VAL A 105 -7.42 -5.54 -4.50
CA VAL A 105 -8.07 -5.20 -3.21
C VAL A 105 -9.16 -6.22 -2.87
N PHE A 106 -9.98 -6.60 -3.84
CA PHE A 106 -11.03 -7.60 -3.65
C PHE A 106 -10.46 -8.97 -3.28
N MET A 107 -9.47 -9.47 -4.02
CA MET A 107 -8.81 -10.75 -3.75
C MET A 107 -8.08 -10.74 -2.41
N SER A 108 -7.44 -9.63 -2.03
CA SER A 108 -6.84 -9.46 -0.71
C SER A 108 -7.89 -9.50 0.40
N PHE A 109 -9.07 -8.91 0.20
CA PHE A 109 -10.16 -8.97 1.16
C PHE A 109 -10.73 -10.40 1.30
N VAL A 110 -10.96 -11.09 0.17
CA VAL A 110 -11.43 -12.49 0.15
C VAL A 110 -10.42 -13.44 0.80
N SER A 111 -9.14 -13.30 0.48
CA SER A 111 -8.09 -14.14 1.10
C SER A 111 -7.92 -13.86 2.59
N SER A 112 -8.00 -12.60 3.02
CA SER A 112 -7.94 -12.23 4.44
C SER A 112 -9.15 -12.73 5.21
N THR A 113 -10.34 -12.69 4.63
CA THR A 113 -11.53 -13.27 5.25
C THR A 113 -11.45 -14.79 5.25
N ALA A 114 -11.10 -15.46 4.16
CA ALA A 114 -11.01 -16.92 4.12
C ALA A 114 -9.94 -17.51 5.06
N GLY A 115 -8.84 -16.79 5.27
CA GLY A 115 -7.73 -17.23 6.13
C GLY A 115 -7.91 -16.96 7.62
N LEU A 116 -9.01 -16.32 8.03
CA LEU A 116 -9.29 -16.05 9.44
C LEU A 116 -10.06 -17.20 10.08
N PRO A 117 -9.66 -17.64 11.29
CA PRO A 117 -10.42 -18.62 12.05
C PRO A 117 -11.68 -17.97 12.61
N TRP A 118 -12.73 -17.86 11.78
CA TRP A 118 -14.03 -17.30 12.19
C TRP A 118 -14.77 -18.23 13.15
N PHE A 119 -14.65 -19.54 12.94
CA PHE A 119 -15.36 -20.57 13.69
C PHE A 119 -14.46 -21.80 13.82
N GLY A 120 -14.21 -22.26 15.06
CA GLY A 120 -13.49 -23.51 15.34
C GLY A 120 -12.22 -23.33 16.20
N ASP A 121 -11.72 -24.44 16.77
CA ASP A 121 -10.55 -24.48 17.68
C ASP A 121 -9.20 -24.23 16.98
N GLU A 122 -9.19 -23.82 15.71
CA GLU A 122 -7.99 -23.61 14.89
C GLU A 122 -7.33 -22.22 15.09
N TYR A 123 -7.44 -21.67 16.30
CA TYR A 123 -6.81 -20.40 16.69
C TYR A 123 -5.27 -20.49 16.78
N ASP A 124 -4.72 -21.69 16.70
CA ASP A 124 -3.28 -22.01 16.73
C ASP A 124 -2.48 -21.42 15.56
N ILE A 125 -3.15 -20.88 14.54
CA ILE A 125 -2.49 -20.25 13.38
C ILE A 125 -1.99 -18.84 13.72
N MET A 126 -2.66 -18.12 14.62
CA MET A 126 -2.33 -16.74 14.96
C MET A 126 -1.96 -16.59 16.44
N LEU A 127 -0.67 -16.36 16.70
CA LEU A 127 -0.13 -16.19 18.06
C LEU A 127 -0.90 -15.19 18.94
N PRO A 128 -1.29 -13.99 18.45
CA PRO A 128 -2.06 -13.04 19.25
C PRO A 128 -3.45 -13.57 19.61
N VAL A 129 -4.09 -14.30 18.69
CA VAL A 129 -5.43 -14.87 18.89
C VAL A 129 -5.39 -15.93 19.99
N LYS A 130 -4.44 -16.87 19.88
CA LYS A 130 -4.17 -17.88 20.92
C LYS A 130 -3.89 -17.25 22.28
N MET A 131 -3.07 -16.20 22.33
CA MET A 131 -2.73 -15.54 23.58
C MET A 131 -3.96 -14.89 24.25
N TYR A 132 -4.82 -14.23 23.46
CA TYR A 132 -6.03 -13.63 24.00
C TYR A 132 -7.01 -14.69 24.51
N THR A 133 -7.21 -15.79 23.77
CA THR A 133 -8.09 -16.88 24.21
C THR A 133 -7.57 -17.56 25.47
N ASP A 134 -6.26 -17.82 25.55
CA ASP A 134 -5.63 -18.52 26.68
C ASP A 134 -5.62 -17.68 27.97
N ILE A 135 -5.43 -16.35 27.86
CA ILE A 135 -5.30 -15.45 29.03
C ILE A 135 -6.66 -14.90 29.47
N LEU A 136 -7.49 -14.46 28.52
CA LEU A 136 -8.74 -13.72 28.80
C LEU A 136 -9.98 -14.61 28.77
N GLY A 137 -9.87 -15.83 28.24
CA GLY A 137 -11.00 -16.76 28.12
C GLY A 137 -12.21 -16.10 27.44
N THR A 138 -13.34 -16.05 28.13
CA THR A 138 -14.59 -15.42 27.66
C THR A 138 -14.47 -13.91 27.40
N TRP A 139 -13.48 -13.22 27.97
CA TRP A 139 -13.25 -11.79 27.72
C TRP A 139 -12.38 -11.51 26.49
N ALA A 140 -11.93 -12.55 25.76
CA ALA A 140 -11.07 -12.39 24.58
C ALA A 140 -11.79 -11.73 23.40
N THR A 141 -13.09 -11.98 23.23
CA THR A 141 -13.89 -11.56 22.06
C THR A 141 -13.77 -10.07 21.71
N PRO A 142 -13.96 -9.10 22.63
CA PRO A 142 -13.80 -7.68 22.29
C PRO A 142 -12.39 -7.33 21.81
N PHE A 143 -11.35 -7.91 22.40
CA PHE A 143 -9.96 -7.67 21.99
C PHE A 143 -9.66 -8.28 20.63
N LEU A 144 -10.22 -9.46 20.32
CA LEU A 144 -10.10 -10.10 19.01
C LEU A 144 -10.76 -9.27 17.90
N VAL A 145 -11.95 -8.70 18.17
CA VAL A 145 -12.62 -7.80 17.21
C VAL A 145 -11.75 -6.59 16.90
N ILE A 146 -11.20 -5.92 17.93
CA ILE A 146 -10.30 -4.77 17.76
C ILE A 146 -9.04 -5.19 16.99
N TYR A 147 -8.46 -6.35 17.31
CA TYR A 147 -7.29 -6.88 16.63
C TYR A 147 -7.54 -7.09 15.13
N TYR A 148 -8.62 -7.80 14.76
CA TYR A 148 -8.92 -8.04 13.35
C TYR A 148 -9.21 -6.75 12.58
N VAL A 149 -10.00 -5.84 13.16
CA VAL A 149 -10.26 -4.52 12.53
C VAL A 149 -8.96 -3.75 12.32
N SER A 150 -8.03 -3.81 13.28
CA SER A 150 -6.71 -3.16 13.17
C SER A 150 -5.88 -3.76 12.03
N VAL A 151 -5.86 -5.10 11.92
CA VAL A 151 -5.13 -5.80 10.84
C VAL A 151 -5.72 -5.47 9.47
N TYR A 152 -7.05 -5.47 9.33
CA TYR A 152 -7.71 -5.07 8.07
C TYR A 152 -7.39 -3.62 7.70
N HIS A 153 -7.43 -2.70 8.68
CA HIS A 153 -7.13 -1.30 8.45
C HIS A 153 -5.68 -1.09 7.97
N ILE A 154 -4.72 -1.75 8.61
CA ILE A 154 -3.31 -1.67 8.21
C ILE A 154 -3.11 -2.30 6.83
N GLY A 155 -3.64 -3.49 6.59
CA GLY A 155 -3.52 -4.18 5.30
C GLY A 155 -4.09 -3.36 4.15
N PHE A 156 -5.31 -2.83 4.33
CA PHE A 156 -5.93 -1.93 3.34
C PHE A 156 -5.07 -0.69 3.08
N THR A 157 -4.55 -0.07 4.14
CA THR A 157 -3.69 1.10 4.01
C THR A 157 -2.43 0.79 3.20
N ILE A 158 -1.76 -0.33 3.45
CA ILE A 158 -0.55 -0.73 2.70
C ILE A 158 -0.88 -0.91 1.21
N ILE A 159 -1.94 -1.66 0.89
CA ILE A 159 -2.35 -1.91 -0.50
C ILE A 159 -2.66 -0.59 -1.23
N CYS A 160 -3.43 0.31 -0.60
CA CYS A 160 -3.72 1.61 -1.17
C CYS A 160 -2.43 2.42 -1.46
N ASN A 161 -1.46 2.38 -0.56
CA ASN A 161 -0.18 3.08 -0.80
C ASN A 161 0.63 2.46 -1.93
N SER A 162 0.66 1.14 -2.05
CA SER A 162 1.29 0.48 -3.20
C SER A 162 0.70 0.95 -4.53
N PHE A 163 -0.63 1.11 -4.60
CA PHE A 163 -1.28 1.65 -5.81
C PHE A 163 -0.98 3.12 -6.05
N VAL A 164 -0.90 3.93 -5.00
CA VAL A 164 -0.46 5.32 -5.11
C VAL A 164 0.97 5.40 -5.67
N LEU A 165 1.89 4.54 -5.20
CA LEU A 165 3.25 4.47 -5.75
C LEU A 165 3.27 4.04 -7.22
N ILE A 166 2.51 2.99 -7.59
CA ILE A 166 2.37 2.54 -8.99
C ILE A 166 1.85 3.69 -9.87
N HIS A 167 0.83 4.41 -9.40
CA HIS A 167 0.27 5.55 -10.11
C HIS A 167 1.31 6.64 -10.35
N VAL A 168 2.14 6.94 -9.35
CA VAL A 168 3.23 7.91 -9.49
C VAL A 168 4.33 7.42 -10.44
N SER A 169 4.72 6.16 -10.37
CA SER A 169 5.67 5.57 -11.32
C SER A 169 5.16 5.63 -12.76
N LEU A 170 3.85 5.40 -12.97
CA LEU A 170 3.22 5.55 -14.28
C LEU A 170 3.26 7.01 -14.76
N HIS A 171 2.95 7.96 -13.87
CA HIS A 171 3.08 9.39 -14.19
C HIS A 171 4.50 9.76 -14.62
N PHE A 172 5.52 9.31 -13.89
CA PHE A 172 6.92 9.56 -14.29
C PHE A 172 7.25 8.94 -15.64
N LYS A 173 6.80 7.71 -15.90
CA LYS A 173 6.98 7.06 -17.21
C LYS A 173 6.34 7.87 -18.34
N PHE A 174 5.14 8.41 -18.13
CA PHE A 174 4.46 9.23 -19.13
C PHE A 174 5.13 10.59 -19.33
N GLN A 175 5.64 11.23 -18.27
CA GLN A 175 6.39 12.48 -18.37
C GLN A 175 7.70 12.28 -19.13
N TYR A 176 8.42 11.18 -18.89
CA TYR A 176 9.62 10.84 -19.66
C TYR A 176 9.30 10.62 -21.15
N PHE A 177 8.22 9.88 -21.44
CA PHE A 177 7.77 9.67 -22.82
C PHE A 177 7.43 10.97 -23.54
N LEU A 178 6.70 11.87 -22.86
CA LEU A 178 6.37 13.21 -23.37
C LEU A 178 7.63 14.02 -23.68
N LEU A 179 8.58 14.06 -22.76
CA LEU A 179 9.84 14.78 -22.93
C LEU A 179 10.65 14.22 -24.10
N SER A 180 10.76 12.89 -24.22
CA SER A 180 11.45 12.24 -25.33
C SER A 180 10.84 12.61 -26.67
N LYS A 181 9.50 12.59 -26.78
CA LYS A 181 8.79 12.97 -28.01
C LYS A 181 8.98 14.44 -28.36
N HIS A 182 9.00 15.32 -27.36
CA HIS A 182 9.24 16.73 -27.60
C HIS A 182 10.68 17.02 -28.06
N LEU A 183 11.67 16.33 -27.48
CA LEU A 183 13.07 16.43 -27.91
C LEU A 183 13.27 15.92 -29.35
N GLU A 184 12.63 14.81 -29.72
CA GLU A 184 12.62 14.30 -31.11
C GLU A 184 12.06 15.36 -32.08
N GLN A 185 10.98 16.05 -31.72
CA GLN A 185 10.40 17.11 -32.55
C GLN A 185 11.37 18.28 -32.73
N LEU A 186 11.98 18.77 -31.65
CA LEU A 186 12.95 19.87 -31.68
C LEU A 186 14.21 19.52 -32.48
N GLN A 187 14.63 18.25 -32.48
CA GLN A 187 15.78 17.81 -33.26
C GLN A 187 15.49 17.73 -34.77
N ASN A 188 14.25 17.42 -35.15
CA ASN A 188 13.82 17.33 -36.55
C ASN A 188 13.44 18.70 -37.16
N GLU A 189 13.12 19.69 -36.32
CA GLU A 189 12.79 21.06 -36.73
C GLU A 189 13.90 21.81 -37.52
N PRO A 190 15.20 21.76 -37.12
CA PRO A 190 16.28 22.38 -37.90
C PRO A 190 16.55 21.71 -39.24
N GLU A 191 16.26 20.41 -39.40
CA GLU A 191 16.37 19.72 -40.70
C GLU A 191 15.28 20.17 -41.68
N LEU A 192 14.06 20.39 -41.19
CA LEU A 192 12.94 20.90 -42.01
C LEU A 192 13.21 22.32 -42.53
N LEU A 193 13.76 23.21 -41.70
CA LEU A 193 14.13 24.58 -42.08
C LEU A 193 15.24 24.62 -43.16
N ASN A 194 16.19 23.69 -43.10
CA ASN A 194 17.25 23.55 -44.12
C ASN A 194 16.76 22.97 -45.45
N VAL A 195 15.67 22.20 -45.44
CA VAL A 195 15.05 21.67 -46.68
C VAL A 195 14.17 22.75 -47.35
N THR A 196 13.44 23.57 -46.59
CA THR A 196 12.63 24.66 -47.14
C THR A 196 13.45 25.86 -47.66
N THR A 197 14.70 26.02 -47.23
CA THR A 197 15.60 27.09 -47.75
C THR A 197 16.39 26.66 -48.99
N ARG A 198 16.30 25.38 -49.39
CA ARG A 198 16.97 24.83 -50.58
C ARG A 198 16.07 24.67 -51.81
N ASN A 199 14.78 25.03 -51.70
CA ASN A 199 13.86 25.15 -52.82
C ASN A 199 13.60 26.63 -53.13
#